data_AF-A0A3P7ME90-F1
#
_entry.id   AF-A0A3P7ME90-F1
#
_cell.length_a   1.000
_cell.length_b   1.000
_cell.length_c   1.000
_cell.angle_alpha   90.00
_cell.angle_beta   90.00
_cell.angle_gamma   90.00
#
_symmetry.space_group_name_H-M   'P 1'
#
loop_
_entity.id
_entity.type
_entity.pdbx_description
1 polymer ?
#
loop_
_entity_poly.entity_id
_entity_poly.type
_entity_poly.pdbx_seq_one_letter_code
_entity_poly.pdbx_strand_id
1 'polypeptide(L)'
;MQSSFAKHMIYLEEHREEDVNGARLLRDAGQELISSQDVELTASLLPKCDELDRMADALSGALERRSKVLRLSKDMHEQVLATIGTSWVKGQALKEELKASSKRGQKVTCSKF
;
A
#
# COMPACT_ATOMS: atom_id res chain seq x y z
N MET A 1 8.18 -4.63 13.10
CA MET A 1 6.97 -4.65 12.27
C MET A 1 7.14 -3.93 10.92
N GLN A 2 7.91 -2.84 10.82
CA GLN A 2 8.11 -2.10 9.55
C GLN A 2 8.93 -2.84 8.48
N SER A 3 9.87 -3.72 8.86
CA SER A 3 10.78 -4.38 7.90
C SER A 3 10.09 -5.41 6.98
N SER A 4 9.09 -6.16 7.47
CA SER A 4 8.39 -7.16 6.64
C SER A 4 7.44 -6.52 5.64
N PHE A 5 6.75 -5.45 6.03
CA PHE A 5 5.86 -4.71 5.14
C PHE A 5 6.64 -4.04 4.00
N ALA A 6 7.78 -3.41 4.30
CA ALA A 6 8.64 -2.83 3.27
C ALA A 6 9.14 -3.88 2.27
N LYS A 7 9.60 -5.04 2.75
CA LYS A 7 10.00 -6.17 1.88
C LYS A 7 8.85 -6.67 1.02
N HIS A 8 7.64 -6.79 1.58
CA HIS A 8 6.47 -7.23 0.85
C HIS A 8 6.05 -6.21 -0.23
N MET A 9 6.16 -4.91 0.06
CA MET A 9 5.88 -3.85 -0.91
C MET A 9 6.87 -3.87 -2.08
N ILE A 10 8.17 -4.04 -1.81
CA ILE A 10 9.20 -4.16 -2.86
C ILE A 10 8.95 -5.38 -3.73
N TYR A 11 8.73 -6.55 -3.11
CA TYR A 11 8.41 -7.78 -3.84
C TYR A 11 7.17 -7.61 -4.74
N LEU A 12 6.12 -6.97 -4.22
CA LEU A 12 4.94 -6.67 -5.01
C LEU A 12 5.25 -5.67 -6.14
N GLU A 13 6.06 -4.64 -5.92
CA GLU A 13 6.42 -3.71 -7.00
C GLU A 13 7.24 -4.36 -8.12
N GLU A 14 8.19 -5.23 -7.77
CA GLU A 14 9.06 -5.92 -8.74
C GLU A 14 8.30 -6.95 -9.57
N HIS A 15 7.41 -7.73 -8.94
CA HIS A 15 6.77 -8.89 -9.59
C HIS A 15 5.31 -8.67 -9.99
N ARG A 16 4.75 -7.49 -9.71
CA ARG A 16 3.31 -7.22 -9.92
C ARG A 16 2.86 -7.45 -11.36
N GLU A 17 3.66 -7.04 -12.34
CA GLU A 17 3.24 -7.05 -13.74
C GLU A 17 3.69 -8.30 -14.51
N GLU A 18 4.32 -9.29 -13.86
CA GLU A 18 4.86 -10.48 -14.56
C GLU A 18 3.77 -11.25 -15.31
N ASP A 19 2.65 -11.55 -14.65
CA ASP A 19 1.53 -12.26 -15.25
C ASP A 19 0.79 -11.41 -16.30
N VAL A 20 0.70 -10.09 -16.08
CA VAL A 20 0.10 -9.15 -17.04
C VAL A 20 0.93 -9.13 -18.33
N ASN A 21 2.26 -9.04 -18.19
CA ASN A 21 3.18 -9.07 -19.31
C ASN A 21 3.17 -10.43 -20.00
N GLY A 22 3.12 -11.53 -19.25
CA GLY A 22 2.99 -12.88 -19.80
C GLY A 22 1.74 -13.04 -20.66
N ALA A 23 0.58 -12.55 -20.18
CA ALA A 23 -0.67 -12.58 -20.95
C ALA A 23 -0.59 -11.75 -22.24
N ARG A 24 0.00 -10.54 -22.18
CA ARG A 24 0.18 -9.67 -23.36
C ARG A 24 1.14 -10.28 -24.38
N LEU A 25 2.25 -10.86 -23.94
CA LEU A 25 3.20 -11.55 -24.82
C LEU A 25 2.56 -12.76 -25.51
N LEU A 26 1.75 -13.54 -24.78
CA LEU A 26 1.06 -14.68 -25.35
C LEU A 26 -0.01 -14.26 -26.37
N ARG A 27 -0.72 -13.17 -26.09
CA ARG A 27 -1.66 -12.53 -27.05
C ARG A 27 -0.93 -12.10 -28.31
N ASP A 28 0.22 -11.43 -28.18
CA ASP A 28 1.00 -10.93 -29.33
C ASP A 28 1.51 -12.08 -30.20
N ALA A 29 2.03 -13.14 -29.60
CA ALA A 29 2.39 -14.36 -30.32
C ALA A 29 1.17 -14.99 -31.04
N GLY A 30 -0.01 -14.97 -30.41
CA GLY A 30 -1.25 -15.40 -31.04
C GLY A 30 -1.64 -14.54 -32.24
N GLN A 31 -1.46 -13.22 -32.15
CA GLN A 31 -1.76 -12.27 -33.22
C GLN A 31 -0.78 -12.43 -34.41
N GLU A 32 0.49 -12.71 -34.14
CA GLU A 32 1.49 -13.04 -35.18
C GLU A 32 1.14 -14.35 -35.91
N LEU A 33 0.67 -15.37 -35.18
CA LEU A 33 0.20 -16.63 -35.78
C LEU A 33 -1.04 -16.43 -36.66
N ILE A 34 -2.02 -15.64 -36.19
CA ILE A 34 -3.19 -15.25 -37.00
C ILE A 34 -2.75 -14.51 -38.28
N SER A 35 -1.73 -13.65 -38.17
CA SER A 35 -1.25 -12.86 -39.31
C SER A 35 -0.43 -13.67 -40.31
N SER A 36 0.04 -14.87 -39.94
CA SER A 36 0.94 -15.71 -40.73
C SER A 36 0.30 -17.00 -41.29
N GLN A 37 -0.93 -17.36 -40.88
CA GLN A 37 -1.61 -18.62 -41.26
C GLN A 37 -3.12 -18.54 -41.53
N ASP A 38 -3.63 -19.66 -42.07
CA ASP A 38 -4.95 -19.94 -42.68
C ASP A 38 -6.20 -19.58 -41.83
N VAL A 39 -7.32 -19.33 -42.54
CA VAL A 39 -8.60 -18.78 -42.01
C VAL A 39 -9.20 -19.62 -40.87
N GLU A 40 -8.96 -20.94 -40.85
CA GLU A 40 -9.51 -21.84 -39.82
C GLU A 40 -8.92 -21.63 -38.42
N LEU A 41 -7.61 -21.36 -38.30
CA LEU A 41 -6.96 -21.11 -37.01
C LEU A 41 -7.39 -19.77 -36.41
N THR A 42 -7.68 -18.80 -37.27
CA THR A 42 -8.13 -17.46 -36.88
C THR A 42 -9.40 -17.50 -36.04
N ALA A 43 -10.36 -18.36 -36.39
CA ALA A 43 -11.62 -18.52 -35.65
C ALA A 43 -11.40 -19.04 -34.21
N SER A 44 -10.35 -19.83 -33.96
CA SER A 44 -10.02 -20.34 -32.62
C SER A 44 -9.13 -19.38 -31.82
N LEU A 45 -8.20 -18.69 -32.48
CA LEU A 45 -7.18 -17.87 -31.83
C LEU A 45 -7.67 -16.46 -31.49
N LEU A 46 -8.48 -15.82 -32.34
CA LEU A 46 -9.04 -14.49 -32.06
C LEU A 46 -9.73 -14.40 -30.69
N PRO A 47 -10.72 -15.26 -30.36
CA PRO A 47 -11.39 -15.17 -29.06
C PRO A 47 -10.45 -15.44 -27.87
N LYS A 48 -9.36 -16.20 -28.06
CA LYS A 48 -8.35 -16.43 -27.01
C LYS A 48 -7.46 -15.22 -26.82
N CYS A 49 -7.07 -14.54 -27.90
CA CYS A 49 -6.29 -13.30 -27.83
C CYS A 49 -7.10 -12.19 -27.16
N ASP A 50 -8.38 -12.05 -27.52
CA ASP A 50 -9.31 -11.10 -26.87
C ASP A 50 -9.45 -11.38 -25.37
N GLU A 51 -9.57 -12.66 -24.98
CA GLU A 51 -9.66 -13.03 -23.57
C GLU A 51 -8.36 -12.76 -22.81
N LEU A 52 -7.20 -13.04 -23.41
CA LEU A 52 -5.90 -12.71 -22.81
C LEU A 52 -5.76 -11.20 -22.55
N ASP A 53 -6.24 -10.36 -23.47
CA ASP A 53 -6.23 -8.90 -23.31
C ASP A 53 -7.15 -8.45 -22.17
N ARG A 54 -8.38 -8.99 -22.13
CA ARG A 54 -9.33 -8.74 -21.03
C ARG A 54 -8.79 -9.18 -19.67
N MET A 55 -8.16 -10.36 -19.62
CA MET A 55 -7.53 -10.88 -18.40
C MET A 55 -6.35 -9.99 -17.96
N ALA A 56 -5.52 -9.55 -18.89
CA ALA A 56 -4.41 -8.64 -18.61
C ALA A 56 -4.90 -7.31 -18.02
N ASP A 57 -5.94 -6.72 -18.59
CA ASP A 57 -6.53 -5.47 -18.09
C ASP A 57 -7.21 -5.66 -16.72
N ALA A 58 -7.96 -6.75 -16.53
CA ALA A 58 -8.60 -7.05 -15.26
C ALA A 58 -7.57 -7.25 -14.13
N LEU A 59 -6.48 -7.97 -14.43
CA LEU A 59 -5.39 -8.23 -13.49
C LEU A 59 -4.63 -6.95 -13.17
N SER A 60 -4.25 -6.16 -14.17
CA SER A 60 -3.58 -4.87 -13.97
C SER A 60 -4.41 -3.94 -13.08
N GLY A 61 -5.71 -3.82 -13.36
CA GLY A 61 -6.62 -3.05 -12.52
C GLY A 61 -6.76 -3.59 -11.09
N ALA A 62 -6.74 -4.92 -10.88
CA ALA A 62 -6.77 -5.51 -9.54
C ALA A 62 -5.49 -5.18 -8.74
N LEU A 63 -4.34 -5.23 -9.40
CA LEU A 63 -3.04 -4.92 -8.81
C LEU A 63 -2.91 -3.43 -8.45
N GLU A 64 -3.43 -2.54 -9.29
CA GLU A 64 -3.52 -1.10 -8.98
C GLU A 64 -4.37 -0.82 -7.75
N ARG A 65 -5.57 -1.42 -7.69
CA ARG A 65 -6.47 -1.27 -6.53
C ARG A 65 -5.80 -1.79 -5.26
N ARG A 66 -5.14 -2.95 -5.31
CA ARG A 66 -4.39 -3.50 -4.17
C ARG A 66 -3.28 -2.57 -3.72
N SER A 67 -2.48 -2.05 -4.66
CA SER A 67 -1.41 -1.09 -4.38
C SER A 67 -1.93 0.20 -3.74
N LYS A 68 -3.11 0.68 -4.17
CA LYS A 68 -3.77 1.84 -3.57
C LYS A 68 -4.21 1.57 -2.13
N VAL A 69 -4.86 0.45 -1.86
CA VAL A 69 -5.31 0.06 -0.51
C VAL A 69 -4.13 -0.08 0.45
N LEU A 70 -3.02 -0.68 0.00
CA LEU A 70 -1.83 -0.83 0.82
C LEU A 70 -1.20 0.52 1.20
N ARG A 71 -1.13 1.47 0.26
CA ARG A 71 -0.68 2.84 0.55
C ARG A 71 -1.59 3.55 1.53
N LEU A 72 -2.90 3.51 1.32
CA LEU A 72 -3.87 4.10 2.24
C LEU A 72 -3.76 3.52 3.66
N SER A 73 -3.57 2.20 3.76
CA SER A 73 -3.35 1.52 5.04
C SER A 73 -2.08 2.02 5.73
N LYS A 74 -0.97 2.11 5.00
CA LYS A 74 0.29 2.65 5.50
C LYS A 74 0.11 4.09 6.02
N ASP A 75 -0.48 4.96 5.20
CA ASP A 75 -0.67 6.38 5.53
C ASP A 75 -1.55 6.53 6.78
N MET A 76 -2.62 5.74 6.90
CA MET A 76 -3.47 5.70 8.09
C MET A 76 -2.66 5.30 9.34
N HIS A 77 -1.86 4.24 9.26
CA HIS A 77 -1.03 3.81 10.40
C HIS A 77 0.00 4.88 10.81
N GLU A 78 0.60 5.59 9.85
CA GLU A 78 1.51 6.71 10.13
C GLU A 78 0.79 7.89 10.82
N GLN A 79 -0.42 8.23 10.38
CA GLN A 79 -1.23 9.27 11.02
C GLN A 79 -1.64 8.90 12.46
N VAL A 80 -2.02 7.64 12.69
CA VAL A 80 -2.34 7.14 14.03
C VAL A 80 -1.11 7.26 14.94
N LEU A 81 0.06 6.84 14.46
CA LEU A 81 1.32 6.95 15.20
C LEU A 81 1.65 8.42 15.54
N ALA A 82 1.52 9.34 14.59
CA ALA A 82 1.77 10.77 14.81
C ALA A 82 0.79 11.36 15.85
N THR A 83 -0.49 11.00 15.76
CA THR A 83 -1.53 11.48 16.68
C THR A 83 -1.31 10.95 18.09
N ILE A 84 -1.02 9.66 18.24
CA ILE A 84 -0.73 9.06 19.54
C ILE A 84 0.55 9.67 20.12
N GLY A 85 1.62 9.79 19.35
CA GLY A 85 2.88 10.38 19.78
C GLY A 85 2.71 11.82 20.30
N THR A 86 2.00 12.67 19.55
CA THR A 86 1.75 14.06 19.98
C THR A 86 0.86 14.14 21.22
N SER A 87 -0.16 13.29 21.35
CA SER A 87 -1.00 13.24 22.55
C SER A 87 -0.21 12.79 23.79
N TRP A 88 0.71 11.82 23.63
CA TRP A 88 1.59 11.34 24.69
C TRP A 88 2.52 12.45 25.20
N VAL A 89 3.17 13.17 24.28
CA VAL A 89 4.05 14.30 24.62
C VAL A 89 3.29 15.39 25.36
N LYS A 90 2.08 15.75 24.89
CA LYS A 90 1.22 16.73 25.57
C LYS A 90 0.84 16.28 26.99
N GLY A 91 0.48 15.00 27.15
CA GLY A 91 0.16 14.43 28.46
C GLY A 91 1.34 14.46 29.44
N GLN A 92 2.56 14.20 28.95
CA GLN A 92 3.77 14.30 29.77
C GLN A 92 4.06 15.75 30.19
N ALA A 93 3.94 16.72 29.28
CA ALA A 93 4.11 18.14 29.59
C ALA A 93 3.15 18.59 30.70
N LEU A 94 1.85 18.27 30.57
CA LEU A 94 0.84 18.59 31.58
C LEU A 94 1.15 17.96 32.95
N LYS A 95 1.66 16.72 32.95
CA LYS A 95 2.04 16.01 34.18
C LYS A 95 3.21 16.71 34.90
N GLU A 96 4.20 17.20 34.15
CA GLU A 96 5.34 17.94 34.71
C GLU A 96 4.93 19.34 35.20
N GLU A 97 4.03 20.04 34.49
CA GLU A 97 3.47 21.32 34.93
C GLU A 97 2.68 21.20 36.24
N LEU A 98 1.87 20.13 36.38
CA LEU A 98 1.15 19.81 37.61
C LEU A 98 2.10 19.54 38.78
N LYS A 99 3.16 18.76 38.57
CA LYS A 99 4.20 18.53 39.60
C LYS A 99 4.90 19.82 40.00
N ALA A 100 5.26 20.67 39.04
CA ALA A 100 5.92 21.94 39.30
C ALA A 100 5.01 22.91 40.08
N SER A 101 3.71 22.91 39.79
CA SER A 101 2.73 23.75 40.49
C SER A 101 2.43 23.24 41.91
N SER A 102 2.36 21.92 42.10
CA SER A 102 2.24 21.29 43.42
C SER A 102 3.43 21.62 44.33
N LYS A 103 4.67 21.53 43.81
CA LYS A 103 5.89 21.91 44.56
C LYS A 103 5.91 23.39 44.96
N ARG A 104 5.42 24.29 44.09
CA ARG A 104 5.31 25.72 44.39
C ARG A 104 4.28 26.01 45.49
N GLY A 105 3.12 25.36 45.46
CA GLY A 105 2.11 25.50 46.51
C GLY A 105 2.61 25.06 47.90
N GLN A 106 3.38 23.97 47.96
CA GLN A 106 3.92 23.43 49.21
C GLN A 106 5.06 24.27 49.82
N LYS A 107 5.84 24.98 48.98
CA LYS A 107 6.91 25.88 49.43
C LYS A 107 6.37 27.19 50.03
N VAL A 108 5.23 27.66 49.54
CA VAL A 108 4.55 28.88 50.03
C VAL A 108 3.86 28.65 51.38
N THR A 109 3.36 27.44 51.64
CA THR A 109 2.74 27.10 52.94
C THR A 109 3.77 26.82 54.03
N CYS A 110 4.94 26.27 53.69
CA CYS A 110 5.99 25.97 54.67
C CYS A 110 6.85 27.20 55.08
N SER A 111 6.80 28.31 54.33
CA SER A 111 7.52 29.56 54.68
C SER A 111 6.69 30.54 55.52
N LYS A 112 5.48 30.14 55.94
CA LYS A 112 4.54 30.96 56.73
C LYS A 112 4.42 30.53 58.21
N PHE A 113 5.32 29.64 58.66
CA PHE A 113 5.49 29.26 60.06
C PHE A 113 6.92 29.52 60.50
#